data_AF-A0A7K0NR47-F1
#
_entry.id   AF-A0A7K0NR47-F1
#
_cell.length_a   1.000
_cell.length_b   1.000
_cell.length_c   1.000
_cell.angle_alpha   90.00
_cell.angle_beta   90.00
_cell.angle_gamma   90.00
#
_symmetry.space_group_name_H-M   'P 1'
#
loop_
_entity.id
_entity.type
_entity.pdbx_description
1 polymer ?
#
loop_
_entity_poly.entity_id
_entity_poly.type
_entity_poly.pdbx_seq_one_letter_code
_entity_poly.pdbx_strand_id
1 'polypeptide(L)'
;MYEWSEEHKMIRDAVRQFIEAEVRPLRDELEFGDTPPYDVIRSFYRTFGMDQMARDSFSRRIKRDKEVEAGTAAPLEGREPAGNNAGMTLIPIIELCRCSPGLVTAMGVSTGLAAATIMSRGTVRQKE
;
A
#
# COMPACT_ATOMS: atom_id res chain seq x y z
N MET A 1 18.68 -20.28 -10.20
CA MET A 1 18.00 -19.07 -10.71
C MET A 1 16.89 -18.76 -9.73
N TYR A 2 16.80 -17.53 -9.21
CA TYR A 2 15.68 -17.14 -8.35
C TYR A 2 14.54 -16.65 -9.25
N GLU A 3 13.41 -17.33 -9.22
CA GLU A 3 12.23 -17.00 -10.02
C GLU A 3 11.03 -16.67 -9.15
N TRP A 4 10.14 -15.84 -9.68
CA TRP A 4 8.82 -15.62 -9.10
C TRP A 4 7.99 -16.91 -9.18
N SER A 5 7.19 -17.17 -8.14
CA SER A 5 6.18 -18.24 -8.18
C SER A 5 5.13 -17.95 -9.26
N GLU A 6 4.37 -18.97 -9.65
CA GLU A 6 3.27 -18.79 -10.60
C GLU A 6 2.22 -17.79 -10.08
N GLU A 7 1.91 -17.81 -8.79
CA GLU A 7 1.06 -16.81 -8.15
C GLU A 7 1.61 -15.39 -8.35
N HIS A 8 2.89 -15.16 -8.01
CA HIS A 8 3.57 -13.89 -8.23
C HIS A 8 3.52 -13.43 -9.71
N LYS A 9 3.69 -14.36 -10.66
CA LYS A 9 3.57 -14.05 -12.10
C LYS A 9 2.14 -13.63 -12.46
N MET A 10 1.11 -14.29 -11.93
CA MET A 10 -0.29 -13.90 -12.16
C MET A 10 -0.59 -12.49 -11.64
N ILE A 11 -0.12 -12.15 -10.44
CA ILE A 11 -0.29 -10.80 -9.87
C ILE A 11 0.41 -9.76 -10.75
N ARG A 12 1.65 -10.04 -11.16
CA ARG A 12 2.40 -9.16 -12.06
C ARG A 12 1.62 -8.89 -13.34
N ASP A 13 1.06 -9.92 -13.95
CA ASP A 13 0.35 -9.80 -15.21
C ASP A 13 -0.97 -9.02 -15.02
N ALA A 14 -1.68 -9.22 -13.90
CA ALA A 14 -2.85 -8.41 -13.55
C ALA A 14 -2.52 -6.94 -13.31
N VAL A 15 -1.42 -6.64 -12.60
CA VAL A 15 -0.93 -5.26 -12.41
C VAL A 15 -0.56 -4.62 -13.74
N ARG A 16 0.09 -5.35 -14.64
CA ARG A 16 0.41 -4.85 -15.98
C ARG A 16 -0.83 -4.50 -16.77
N GLN A 17 -1.86 -5.34 -16.74
CA GLN A 17 -3.13 -5.05 -17.40
C GLN A 17 -3.77 -3.76 -16.85
N PHE A 18 -3.76 -3.58 -15.53
CA PHE A 18 -4.21 -2.32 -14.92
C PHE A 18 -3.38 -1.12 -15.40
N ILE A 19 -2.05 -1.25 -15.45
CA ILE A 19 -1.16 -0.19 -15.91
C ILE A 19 -1.46 0.19 -17.36
N GLU A 20 -1.63 -0.77 -18.25
CA GLU A 20 -1.96 -0.50 -19.66
C GLU A 20 -3.30 0.22 -19.82
N ALA A 21 -4.29 -0.13 -19.00
CA ALA A 21 -5.64 0.45 -19.08
C ALA A 21 -5.76 1.82 -18.40
N GLU A 22 -5.15 2.00 -17.23
CA GLU A 22 -5.46 3.12 -16.33
C GLU A 22 -4.29 4.10 -16.13
N VAL A 23 -3.05 3.64 -16.27
CA VAL A 23 -1.86 4.47 -15.98
C VAL A 23 -1.22 4.97 -17.27
N ARG A 24 -0.96 4.08 -18.24
CA ARG A 24 -0.26 4.40 -19.48
C ARG A 24 -0.96 5.50 -20.28
N PRO A 25 -2.31 5.55 -20.42
CA PRO A 25 -2.97 6.62 -21.16
C PRO A 25 -2.80 8.01 -20.55
N LEU A 26 -2.53 8.08 -19.24
CA LEU A 26 -2.41 9.32 -18.47
C LEU A 26 -0.95 9.65 -18.10
N ARG A 27 0.01 8.80 -18.49
CA ARG A 27 1.40 8.85 -17.97
C ARG A 27 2.03 10.24 -18.07
N ASP A 28 2.00 10.85 -19.26
CA ASP A 28 2.70 12.11 -19.48
C ASP A 28 2.11 13.24 -18.63
N GLU A 29 0.79 13.24 -18.47
CA GLU A 29 0.07 14.19 -17.63
C GLU A 29 0.29 13.91 -16.12
N LEU A 30 0.46 12.65 -15.71
CA LEU A 30 0.80 12.26 -14.33
C LEU A 30 2.24 12.58 -13.93
N GLU A 31 3.19 12.52 -14.88
CA GLU A 31 4.63 12.72 -14.60
C GLU A 31 5.10 14.17 -14.84
N PHE A 32 4.51 14.85 -15.82
CA PHE A 32 4.98 16.17 -16.27
C PHE A 32 3.89 17.24 -16.28
N GLY A 33 2.62 16.84 -16.14
CA GLY A 33 1.48 17.75 -16.05
C GLY A 33 1.14 18.12 -14.60
N ASP A 34 -0.07 18.68 -14.43
CA ASP A 34 -0.57 19.14 -13.14
C ASP A 34 -1.54 18.13 -12.51
N THR A 35 -1.81 17.01 -13.19
CA THR A 35 -2.77 16.01 -12.71
C THR A 35 -2.22 15.23 -11.53
N PRO A 36 -2.85 15.31 -10.34
CA PRO A 36 -2.40 14.54 -9.18
C PRO A 36 -2.74 13.04 -9.35
N PRO A 37 -1.87 12.13 -8.90
CA PRO A 37 -2.03 10.68 -9.14
C PRO A 37 -3.06 10.00 -8.23
N TYR A 38 -3.75 10.74 -7.35
CA TYR A 38 -4.52 10.15 -6.27
C TYR A 38 -5.74 9.36 -6.74
N ASP A 39 -6.38 9.73 -7.85
CA ASP A 39 -7.54 8.99 -8.35
C ASP A 39 -7.13 7.64 -8.93
N VAL A 40 -6.00 7.59 -9.65
CA VAL A 40 -5.40 6.34 -10.13
C VAL A 40 -4.96 5.47 -8.96
N ILE A 41 -4.33 6.04 -7.93
CA ILE A 41 -3.94 5.31 -6.71
C ILE A 41 -5.16 4.72 -5.99
N ARG A 42 -6.25 5.49 -5.84
CA ARG A 42 -7.50 5.00 -5.26
C ARG A 42 -8.14 3.91 -6.11
N SER A 43 -8.09 4.04 -7.44
CA SER A 43 -8.55 3.02 -8.37
C SER A 43 -7.77 1.73 -8.19
N PHE A 44 -6.43 1.81 -8.16
CA PHE A 44 -5.55 0.68 -7.89
C PHE A 44 -5.91 -0.02 -6.58
N TYR A 45 -6.10 0.74 -5.49
CA TYR A 45 -6.41 0.17 -4.18
C TYR A 45 -7.75 -0.57 -4.18
N ARG A 46 -8.78 -0.03 -4.83
CA ARG A 46 -10.08 -0.70 -4.95
C ARG A 46 -10.00 -1.95 -5.81
N THR A 47 -9.33 -1.87 -6.96
CA THR A 47 -9.21 -2.98 -7.92
C THR A 47 -8.54 -4.20 -7.30
N PHE A 48 -7.50 -3.98 -6.49
CA PHE A 48 -6.75 -5.06 -5.83
C PHE A 48 -7.16 -5.29 -4.37
N GLY A 49 -8.26 -4.69 -3.91
CA GLY A 49 -8.80 -4.88 -2.54
C GLY A 49 -7.89 -4.38 -1.41
N MET A 50 -6.91 -3.54 -1.71
CA MET A 50 -5.95 -3.02 -0.74
C MET A 50 -6.57 -2.05 0.25
N ASP A 51 -7.62 -1.34 -0.15
CA ASP A 51 -8.40 -0.48 0.72
C ASP A 51 -9.11 -1.27 1.82
N GLN A 52 -9.76 -2.39 1.47
CA GLN A 52 -10.41 -3.26 2.43
C GLN A 52 -9.39 -3.91 3.38
N MET A 53 -8.28 -4.43 2.83
CA MET A 53 -7.19 -5.00 3.63
C MET A 53 -6.62 -3.97 4.62
N ALA A 54 -6.47 -2.71 4.20
CA ALA A 54 -6.00 -1.64 5.07
C ALA A 54 -7.02 -1.32 6.19
N ARG A 55 -8.32 -1.26 5.89
CA ARG A 55 -9.38 -1.03 6.90
C ARG A 55 -9.45 -2.14 7.94
N ASP A 56 -9.34 -3.38 7.50
CA ASP A 56 -9.35 -4.54 8.40
C ASP A 56 -8.12 -4.55 9.30
N SER A 57 -6.94 -4.27 8.73
CA SER A 57 -5.68 -4.17 9.47
C SER A 57 -5.72 -3.03 10.49
N PHE A 58 -6.27 -1.87 10.11
CA PHE A 58 -6.46 -0.74 11.00
C PHE A 58 -7.39 -1.09 12.16
N SER A 59 -8.54 -1.71 11.89
CA SER A 59 -9.52 -2.07 12.91
C SER A 59 -8.94 -3.02 13.96
N ARG A 60 -8.17 -4.04 13.53
CA ARG A 60 -7.46 -4.95 14.43
C ARG A 60 -6.44 -4.21 15.29
N ARG A 61 -5.66 -3.32 14.67
CA ARG A 61 -4.61 -2.57 15.36
C ARG A 61 -5.16 -1.57 16.36
N ILE A 62 -6.21 -0.82 16.01
CA ILE A 62 -6.85 0.13 16.93
C ILE A 62 -7.48 -0.57 18.12
N LYS A 63 -8.14 -1.71 17.90
CA LYS A 63 -8.68 -2.50 19.00
C LYS A 63 -7.57 -2.88 19.99
N ARG A 64 -6.44 -3.36 19.48
CA ARG A 64 -5.28 -3.71 20.29
C ARG A 64 -4.69 -2.50 21.02
N ASP A 65 -4.50 -1.38 20.33
CA ASP A 65 -3.93 -0.17 20.94
C ASP A 65 -4.82 0.36 22.07
N LYS A 66 -6.15 0.26 21.95
CA LYS A 66 -7.09 0.60 23.03
C LYS A 66 -7.00 -0.34 24.23
N GLU A 67 -6.82 -1.65 24.01
CA GLU A 67 -6.57 -2.61 25.10
C GLU A 67 -5.25 -2.30 25.82
N VAL A 68 -4.22 -1.87 25.09
CA VAL A 68 -2.94 -1.47 25.67
C VAL A 68 -3.08 -0.18 26.50
N GLU A 69 -3.79 0.83 26.00
CA GLU A 69 -4.10 2.05 26.77
C GLU A 69 -4.94 1.76 28.02
N ALA A 70 -5.82 0.75 27.97
CA ALA A 70 -6.61 0.29 29.12
C ALA A 70 -5.83 -0.61 30.10
N GLY A 71 -4.58 -0.97 29.79
CA GLY A 71 -3.74 -1.84 30.60
C GLY A 71 -4.14 -3.32 30.59
N THR A 72 -5.02 -3.75 29.68
CA THR A 72 -5.48 -5.14 29.54
C THR A 72 -4.65 -5.96 28.55
N ALA A 73 -3.67 -5.33 27.92
CA ALA A 73 -2.84 -5.90 26.88
C ALA A 73 -1.40 -5.34 26.92
N ALA A 74 -0.42 -6.17 26.53
CA ALA A 74 0.94 -5.71 26.29
C ALA A 74 1.07 -5.04 24.91
N PRO A 75 1.90 -3.99 24.76
CA PRO A 75 2.23 -3.42 23.46
C PRO A 75 2.76 -4.49 22.49
N LEU A 76 2.44 -4.37 21.20
CA LEU A 76 3.09 -5.19 20.18
C LEU A 76 4.54 -4.71 20.03
N GLU A 77 5.50 -5.61 20.24
CA GLU A 77 6.90 -5.33 19.97
C GLU A 77 7.21 -5.51 18.49
N GLY A 78 7.56 -4.42 17.83
CA GLY A 78 8.02 -4.42 16.44
C GLY A 78 6.92 -4.24 15.39
N ARG A 79 7.36 -4.16 14.13
CA ARG A 79 6.47 -4.16 12.96
C ARG A 79 6.00 -5.60 12.80
N GLU A 80 4.68 -5.85 12.76
CA GLU A 80 4.21 -7.17 12.38
C GLU A 80 4.92 -7.56 11.07
N PRO A 81 5.59 -8.71 11.02
CA PRO A 81 6.24 -9.14 9.80
C PRO A 81 5.16 -9.16 8.73
N ALA A 82 5.41 -8.50 7.60
CA ALA A 82 4.63 -8.69 6.39
C ALA A 82 4.86 -10.14 5.95
N GLY A 83 4.22 -11.09 6.64
CA GLY A 83 4.53 -12.50 6.59
C GLY A 83 4.40 -12.99 5.15
N ASN A 84 5.41 -13.69 4.64
CA ASN A 84 5.46 -14.38 3.34
C ASN A 84 4.98 -13.61 2.07
N ASN A 85 4.67 -12.32 2.18
CA ASN A 85 3.94 -11.54 1.16
C ASN A 85 4.76 -10.41 0.54
N ALA A 86 6.09 -10.46 0.68
CA ALA A 86 6.98 -9.46 0.11
C ALA A 86 6.75 -9.31 -1.41
N GLY A 87 6.48 -10.41 -2.12
CA GLY A 87 6.12 -10.40 -3.53
C GLY A 87 4.82 -9.65 -3.83
N MET A 88 3.77 -9.84 -3.03
CA MET A 88 2.50 -9.10 -3.17
C MET A 88 2.65 -7.59 -3.04
N THR A 89 3.62 -7.13 -2.25
CA THR A 89 3.89 -5.70 -2.08
C THR A 89 4.85 -5.17 -3.14
N LEU A 90 5.93 -5.91 -3.41
CA LEU A 90 7.00 -5.46 -4.29
C LEU A 90 6.62 -5.51 -5.77
N ILE A 91 5.86 -6.51 -6.21
CA ILE A 91 5.49 -6.67 -7.63
C ILE A 91 4.69 -5.45 -8.13
N PRO A 92 3.62 -5.00 -7.45
CA PRO A 92 2.96 -3.74 -7.78
C PRO A 92 3.89 -2.54 -7.88
N ILE A 93 4.77 -2.37 -6.89
CA ILE A 93 5.70 -1.24 -6.83
C ILE A 93 6.67 -1.28 -8.02
N ILE A 94 7.23 -2.46 -8.33
CA ILE A 94 8.15 -2.65 -9.45
C ILE A 94 7.45 -2.30 -10.77
N GLU A 95 6.27 -2.87 -11.03
CA GLU A 95 5.58 -2.69 -12.31
C GLU A 95 5.08 -1.24 -12.47
N LEU A 96 4.52 -0.63 -11.42
CA LEU A 96 4.11 0.79 -11.46
C LEU A 96 5.31 1.71 -11.68
N CYS A 97 6.44 1.46 -11.01
CA CYS A 97 7.65 2.28 -11.14
C CYS A 97 8.24 2.22 -12.57
N ARG A 98 8.10 1.09 -13.27
CA ARG A 98 8.51 0.96 -14.67
C ARG A 98 7.70 1.85 -15.61
N CYS A 99 6.48 2.26 -15.24
CA CYS A 99 5.61 3.10 -16.05
C CYS A 99 5.59 4.56 -15.59
N SER A 100 5.42 4.78 -14.28
CA SER A 100 5.23 6.09 -13.66
C SER A 100 5.90 6.13 -12.27
N PRO A 101 7.17 6.52 -12.18
CA PRO A 101 7.89 6.67 -10.91
C PRO A 101 7.29 7.73 -9.98
N GLY A 102 6.70 8.79 -10.53
CA GLY A 102 6.01 9.85 -9.78
C GLY A 102 4.81 9.29 -9.01
N LEU A 103 4.02 8.42 -9.64
CA LEU A 103 2.88 7.74 -9.00
C LEU A 103 3.34 6.88 -7.82
N VAL A 104 4.43 6.12 -7.98
CA VAL A 104 4.99 5.31 -6.89
C VAL A 104 5.50 6.18 -5.75
N THR A 105 6.16 7.30 -6.06
CA THR A 105 6.61 8.28 -5.05
C THR A 105 5.44 8.81 -4.24
N ALA A 106 4.38 9.28 -4.91
CA ALA A 106 3.20 9.82 -4.25
C ALA A 106 2.53 8.79 -3.34
N MET A 107 2.39 7.54 -3.81
CA MET A 107 1.87 6.43 -3.01
C MET A 107 2.78 6.13 -1.81
N GLY A 108 4.09 5.99 -2.02
CA GLY A 108 5.06 5.64 -0.99
C GLY A 108 5.19 6.68 0.12
N VAL A 109 5.20 7.97 -0.22
CA VAL A 109 5.22 9.06 0.78
C VAL A 109 3.91 9.06 1.59
N SER A 110 2.77 8.88 0.92
CA SER A 110 1.46 8.94 1.57
C SER A 110 1.24 7.77 2.53
N THR A 111 1.29 6.53 2.04
CA THR A 111 0.94 5.35 2.85
C THR A 111 2.15 4.72 3.53
N GLY A 112 3.31 4.73 2.85
CA GLY A 112 4.55 4.13 3.35
C GLY A 112 5.29 4.95 4.40
N LEU A 113 5.23 6.29 4.34
CA LEU A 113 5.89 7.19 5.29
C LEU A 113 4.90 7.86 6.24
N ALA A 114 3.98 8.69 5.72
CA ALA A 114 3.10 9.49 6.57
C ALA A 114 2.15 8.62 7.41
N ALA A 115 1.33 7.79 6.76
CA ALA A 115 0.41 6.91 7.48
C ALA A 115 1.16 5.90 8.37
N ALA A 116 2.25 5.31 7.89
CA ALA A 116 3.05 4.37 8.69
C ALA A 116 3.66 5.02 9.95
N THR A 117 4.04 6.29 9.88
CA THR A 117 4.55 7.04 11.03
C THR A 117 3.45 7.27 12.06
N ILE A 118 2.27 7.71 11.62
CA ILE A 118 1.09 7.87 12.50
C ILE A 118 0.74 6.54 13.16
N MET A 119 0.69 5.45 12.40
CA MET A 119 0.36 4.14 12.95
C MET A 119 1.41 3.62 13.95
N SER A 120 2.70 3.93 13.74
CA SER A 120 3.77 3.43 14.61
C SER A 120 4.02 4.29 15.86
N ARG A 121 3.78 5.60 15.80
CA ARG A 121 4.12 6.54 16.88
C ARG A 121 2.93 7.31 17.44
N GLY A 122 1.80 7.31 16.75
CA GLY A 122 0.61 8.07 17.14
C GLY A 122 -0.12 7.45 18.34
N THR A 123 -0.74 8.33 19.12
CA THR A 123 -1.78 7.99 20.11
C THR A 123 -3.01 7.39 19.42
N VAL A 124 -3.89 6.71 20.17
CA VAL A 124 -5.16 6.20 19.60
C VAL A 124 -5.96 7.31 18.92
N ARG A 125 -6.05 8.50 19.55
CA ARG A 125 -6.75 9.66 18.99
C ARG A 125 -6.15 10.17 17.67
N GLN A 126 -4.84 10.03 17.45
CA GLN A 126 -4.19 10.48 16.20
C GLN A 126 -4.37 9.47 15.06
N LYS A 127 -4.65 8.21 15.41
CA LYS A 127 -4.85 7.13 14.44
C LYS A 127 -6.29 7.09 13.92
N GLU A 128 -7.26 7.43 14.76
CA GLU A 128 -8.68 7.63 14.40
C GLU A 128 -8.92 8.94 13.65
#